data_AF-A0A3D0UP13-F1
#
_entry.id   AF-A0A3D0UP13-F1
#
_cell.length_a   1.000
_cell.length_b   1.000
_cell.length_c   1.000
_cell.angle_alpha   90.00
_cell.angle_beta   90.00
_cell.angle_gamma   90.00
#
_symmetry.space_group_name_H-M   'P 1'
#
loop_
_entity.id
_entity.type
_entity.pdbx_description
1 polymer ?
#
loop_
_entity_poly.entity_id
_entity_poly.type
_entity_poly.pdbx_seq_one_letter_code
_entity_poly.pdbx_strand_id
1 'polypeptide(L)'
;MIKDYFAETLLKLGFTAILLGYLLVWLPQPVVGLSFIGLELGEWVKFLPQVRSGEIIADRNLFYVPPITLSLMIILWTANWPNRRWQTWVM
;
A
#
# COMPACT_ATOMS: atom_id res chain seq x y z
N MET A 1 12.02 13.06 25.18
CA MET A 1 13.21 12.39 24.63
C MET A 1 12.98 10.89 24.40
N ILE A 2 12.89 10.01 25.41
CA ILE A 2 12.69 8.55 25.18
C ILE A 2 11.35 8.22 24.49
N LYS A 3 10.27 8.92 24.86
CA LYS A 3 8.94 8.75 24.24
C LYS A 3 8.93 9.10 22.74
N ASP A 4 9.78 10.04 22.32
CA ASP A 4 9.82 10.53 20.93
C ASP A 4 10.47 9.49 20.01
N TYR A 5 11.58 8.87 20.46
CA TYR A 5 12.24 7.78 19.73
C TYR A 5 11.36 6.53 19.61
N PHE A 6 10.60 6.21 20.65
CA PHE A 6 9.67 5.08 20.62
C PHE A 6 8.56 5.30 19.59
N ALA A 7 7.94 6.48 19.60
CA ALA A 7 6.89 6.84 18.63
C ALA A 7 7.41 6.84 17.19
N GLU A 8 8.61 7.37 16.96
CA GLU A 8 9.24 7.39 15.63
C GLU A 8 9.52 5.97 15.11
N THR A 9 10.02 5.09 15.98
CA THR A 9 10.26 3.68 15.65
C THR A 9 8.96 2.97 15.31
N LEU A 10 7.92 3.17 16.10
CA LEU A 10 6.61 2.56 15.89
C LEU A 10 5.99 3.01 14.57
N LEU A 11 6.17 4.28 14.20
CA LEU A 11 5.67 4.85 12.96
C LEU A 11 6.41 4.27 11.74
N LYS A 12 7.74 4.15 11.80
CA LYS A 12 8.54 3.45 10.77
C LYS A 12 8.08 2.01 10.58
N LEU A 13 7.88 1.28 11.68
CA LEU A 13 7.38 -0.09 11.65
C LEU A 13 5.96 -0.16 11.06
N GLY A 14 5.10 0.81 11.39
CA GLY A 14 3.77 0.94 10.81
C GLY A 14 3.79 1.11 9.29
N PHE A 15 4.63 2.01 8.77
CA PHE A 15 4.80 2.18 7.32
C PHE A 15 5.30 0.90 6.63
N THR A 16 6.29 0.24 7.23
CA THR A 16 6.81 -1.04 6.71
C THR A 16 5.73 -2.11 6.71
N ALA A 17 4.93 -2.22 7.78
CA ALA A 17 3.85 -3.19 7.88
C ALA A 17 2.76 -2.96 6.81
N ILE A 18 2.37 -1.70 6.56
CA ILE A 18 1.41 -1.36 5.50
C ILE A 18 1.97 -1.72 4.13
N LEU A 19 3.24 -1.39 3.87
CA LEU A 19 3.90 -1.71 2.60
C LEU A 19 3.96 -3.22 2.36
N LEU A 20 4.39 -3.98 3.36
CA LEU A 20 4.47 -5.44 3.27
C LEU A 20 3.09 -6.06 3.12
N GLY A 21 2.11 -5.60 3.90
CA GLY A 21 0.73 -6.09 3.82
C GLY A 21 0.12 -5.85 2.44
N TYR A 22 0.40 -4.69 1.83
CA TYR A 22 0.04 -4.45 0.44
C TYR A 22 0.78 -5.42 -0.48
N LEU A 23 2.11 -5.39 -0.53
CA LEU A 23 2.91 -6.18 -1.48
C LEU A 23 2.66 -7.69 -1.41
N LEU A 24 2.41 -8.25 -0.22
CA LEU A 24 2.12 -9.68 -0.06
C LEU A 24 0.86 -10.14 -0.82
N VAL A 25 -0.11 -9.26 -1.03
CA VAL A 25 -1.32 -9.56 -1.82
C VAL A 25 -1.03 -9.56 -3.32
N TRP A 26 -0.04 -8.78 -3.77
CA TRP A 26 0.25 -8.57 -5.19
C TRP A 26 1.47 -9.37 -5.70
N LEU A 27 2.31 -9.87 -4.80
CA LEU A 27 3.52 -10.61 -5.17
C LEU A 27 3.20 -12.08 -5.47
N PRO A 28 3.78 -12.65 -6.56
CA PRO A 28 3.63 -14.07 -6.88
C PRO A 28 4.12 -14.93 -5.71
N GLN A 29 3.27 -15.87 -5.29
CA GLN A 29 3.66 -16.90 -4.32
C GLN A 29 4.30 -18.08 -5.08
N PRO A 30 5.09 -18.94 -4.41
CA PRO A 30 5.76 -20.08 -5.05
C PRO A 30 4.83 -21.01 -5.85
N VAL A 31 3.52 -20.95 -5.59
CA VAL A 31 2.47 -21.68 -6.28
C VAL A 31 1.80 -20.80 -7.35
N VAL A 32 2.60 -20.23 -8.25
CA VAL A 32 2.21 -19.17 -9.21
C VAL A 32 0.98 -19.53 -10.08
N GLY A 33 0.74 -20.82 -10.33
CA GLY A 33 -0.42 -21.29 -11.11
C GLY A 33 -1.71 -21.55 -10.32
N LEU A 34 -1.66 -21.56 -8.98
CA LEU A 34 -2.83 -21.67 -8.09
C LEU A 34 -3.08 -20.40 -7.26
N SER A 35 -2.13 -19.47 -7.24
CA SER A 35 -2.26 -18.23 -6.47
C SER A 35 -3.06 -17.21 -7.27
N PHE A 36 -4.26 -16.89 -6.82
CA PHE A 36 -5.05 -15.79 -7.36
C PHE A 36 -4.64 -14.49 -6.66
N ILE A 37 -3.70 -13.75 -7.25
CA ILE A 37 -3.12 -12.54 -6.63
C ILE A 37 -4.05 -11.33 -6.78
N GLY A 38 -3.79 -10.26 -6.02
CA GLY A 38 -4.59 -9.03 -6.05
C GLY A 38 -4.75 -8.41 -7.45
N LEU A 39 -3.73 -8.54 -8.30
CA LEU A 39 -3.76 -8.04 -9.68
C LEU A 39 -4.78 -8.79 -10.54
N GLU A 40 -4.71 -10.12 -10.48
CA GLU A 40 -5.61 -10.98 -11.21
C GLU A 40 -7.04 -10.80 -10.68
N LEU A 41 -7.21 -10.67 -9.37
CA LEU A 41 -8.51 -10.41 -8.75
C LEU A 41 -9.12 -9.09 -9.22
N GLY A 42 -8.35 -8.00 -9.23
CA GLY A 42 -8.82 -6.69 -9.69
C GLY A 42 -9.17 -6.66 -11.19
N GLU A 43 -8.46 -7.44 -12.00
CA GLU A 43 -8.77 -7.63 -13.42
C GLU A 43 -10.01 -8.53 -13.61
N TRP A 44 -10.12 -9.60 -12.83
CA TRP A 44 -11.16 -10.62 -12.95
C TRP A 44 -12.56 -10.11 -12.58
N VAL A 45 -12.67 -9.22 -11.59
CA VAL A 45 -13.95 -8.62 -11.15
C VAL A 45 -14.75 -8.01 -12.29
N LYS A 46 -14.09 -7.52 -13.34
CA LYS A 46 -14.75 -6.93 -14.53
C LYS A 46 -15.55 -7.94 -15.34
N PHE A 47 -15.22 -9.23 -15.21
CA PHE A 47 -15.88 -10.30 -15.92
C PHE A 47 -17.08 -10.87 -15.17
N LEU A 48 -17.32 -10.43 -13.92
CA LEU A 48 -18.52 -10.81 -13.17
C LEU A 48 -19.79 -10.40 -13.93
N PRO A 49 -20.81 -11.28 -14.04
CA PRO A 49 -22.04 -11.00 -14.78
C PRO A 49 -22.69 -9.68 -14.36
N GLN A 50 -22.72 -9.37 -13.06
CA GLN A 50 -23.32 -8.17 -12.48
C GLN A 50 -22.54 -6.89 -12.84
N VAL A 51 -21.21 -6.99 -12.98
CA VAL A 51 -20.37 -5.87 -13.40
C VAL A 51 -20.53 -5.65 -14.91
N ARG A 52 -20.64 -6.72 -15.69
CA ARG A 52 -20.86 -6.66 -17.15
C ARG A 52 -22.27 -6.20 -17.53
N SER A 53 -23.27 -6.54 -16.74
CA SER A 53 -24.65 -6.07 -16.93
C SER A 53 -24.85 -4.62 -16.51
N GLY A 54 -23.88 -4.02 -15.81
CA GLY A 54 -23.97 -2.67 -15.26
C GLY A 54 -24.77 -2.59 -13.95
N GLU A 55 -25.14 -3.72 -13.36
CA GLU A 55 -25.84 -3.80 -12.06
C GLU A 55 -24.93 -3.34 -10.91
N ILE A 56 -23.62 -3.60 -11.01
CA ILE A 56 -22.62 -3.18 -10.03
C ILE A 56 -21.51 -2.39 -10.74
N ILE A 57 -21.20 -1.20 -10.23
CA ILE A 57 -20.04 -0.42 -10.67
C ILE A 57 -18.83 -0.88 -9.86
N ALA A 58 -17.89 -1.57 -10.52
CA ALA A 58 -16.61 -1.94 -9.93
C ALA A 58 -15.53 -0.91 -10.30
N ASP A 59 -14.98 -0.21 -9.30
CA ASP A 59 -13.86 0.70 -9.52
C ASP A 59 -12.52 0.03 -9.16
N ARG A 60 -11.73 -0.27 -10.20
CA ARG A 60 -10.40 -0.85 -10.03
C ARG A 60 -9.43 0.08 -9.32
N ASN A 61 -9.67 1.40 -9.37
CA ASN A 61 -8.76 2.38 -8.83
C ASN A 61 -8.65 2.27 -7.30
N LEU A 62 -9.68 1.72 -6.66
CA LEU A 62 -9.72 1.44 -5.23
C LEU A 62 -8.59 0.49 -4.78
N PHE A 63 -8.12 -0.40 -5.66
CA PHE A 63 -6.99 -1.28 -5.36
C PHE A 63 -5.66 -0.53 -5.20
N TYR A 64 -5.55 0.69 -5.74
CA TYR A 64 -4.36 1.54 -5.62
C TYR A 64 -4.44 2.53 -4.45
N VAL A 65 -5.57 2.59 -3.74
CA VAL A 65 -5.72 3.46 -2.57
C VAL A 65 -4.63 3.18 -1.51
N PRO A 66 -4.33 1.93 -1.13
CA PRO A 66 -3.33 1.66 -0.09
C PRO A 66 -1.93 2.26 -0.37
N PRO A 67 -1.29 2.03 -1.54
CA PRO A 67 0.03 2.61 -1.81
C PRO A 67 -0.01 4.13 -1.98
N ILE A 68 -1.12 4.69 -2.49
CA ILE A 68 -1.29 6.15 -2.59
C ILE A 68 -1.36 6.76 -1.18
N THR A 69 -2.20 6.20 -0.31
CA THR A 69 -2.32 6.67 1.09
C THR A 69 -0.98 6.55 1.82
N LEU A 70 -0.29 5.42 1.70
CA LEU A 70 1.03 5.24 2.30
C LEU A 70 2.03 6.29 1.80
N SER A 71 2.05 6.57 0.49
CA SER A 71 2.92 7.58 -0.11
C SER A 71 2.65 8.96 0.48
N LEU A 72 1.37 9.35 0.60
CA LEU A 72 0.97 10.62 1.20
C LEU A 72 1.39 10.72 2.67
N MET A 73 1.22 9.63 3.44
CA MET A 73 1.64 9.59 4.84
C MET A 73 3.15 9.79 4.99
N ILE A 74 3.96 9.11 4.15
CA ILE A 74 5.42 9.27 4.14
C ILE A 74 5.80 10.70 3.73
N ILE A 75 5.20 11.24 2.66
CA ILE A 75 5.45 12.62 2.20
C ILE A 75 5.20 13.62 3.32
N LEU A 76 4.04 13.55 3.98
CA LEU A 76 3.68 14.45 5.08
C LEU A 76 4.64 14.28 6.26
N TRP A 77 5.01 13.05 6.60
CA TRP A 77 5.96 12.80 7.67
C TRP A 77 7.35 13.36 7.37
N THR A 78 7.86 13.17 6.15
CA THR A 78 9.14 13.73 5.69
C THR A 78 9.10 15.26 5.61
N ALA A 79 7.99 15.85 5.16
CA ALA A 79 7.83 17.31 5.09
C ALA A 79 7.88 17.97 6.48
N ASN A 80 7.42 17.27 7.51
CA ASN A 80 7.43 17.73 8.91
C ASN A 80 8.68 17.26 9.68
N TRP A 81 9.70 16.71 9.01
CA TRP A 81 10.88 16.18 9.66
C TRP A 81 11.72 17.30 10.33
N PRO A 82 12.08 17.18 11.62
CA PRO A 82 12.90 18.18 12.30
C PRO A 82 14.26 18.30 11.62
N ASN A 83 14.62 19.52 11.18
CA ASN A 83 15.87 19.91 10.48
C ASN A 83 15.86 19.98 8.94
N ARG A 84 14.75 19.70 8.22
CA ARG A 84 14.71 19.77 6.73
C ARG A 84 15.86 18.99 6.03
N ARG A 85 16.48 18.02 6.72
CA ARG A 85 17.59 17.20 6.22
C ARG A 85 17.05 16.05 5.39
N TRP A 86 16.56 16.35 4.20
CA TRP A 86 16.14 15.32 3.24
C TRP A 86 17.30 14.38 2.87
N GLN A 87 18.55 14.86 2.98
CA GLN A 87 19.79 14.10 2.71
C GLN A 87 19.95 12.84 3.57
N THR A 88 19.29 12.75 4.73
CA THR A 88 19.34 11.58 5.61
C THR A 88 18.70 10.32 4.99
N TRP A 89 17.95 10.47 3.90
CA TRP A 89 17.30 9.37 3.19
C TRP A 89 18.10 8.85 1.97
N VAL A 90 19.17 9.56 1.59
CA VAL A 90 19.96 9.27 0.38
C VAL A 90 21.31 8.62 0.72
N MET A 91 21.70 8.61 1.99
CA MET A 91 22.89 7.93 2.52
C MET A 91 22.49 6.62 3.19
#